data_AF-A0A392MQP3-F1
#
_entry.id   AF-A0A392MQP3-F1
#
_cell.length_a   1.000
_cell.length_b   1.000
_cell.length_c   1.000
_cell.angle_alpha   90.00
_cell.angle_beta   90.00
_cell.angle_gamma   90.00
#
_symmetry.space_group_name_H-M   'P 1'
#
loop_
_entity.id
_entity.type
_entity.pdbx_description
1 polymer ?
#
loop_
_entity_poly.entity_id
_entity_poly.type
_entity_poly.pdbx_seq_one_letter_code
_entity_poly.pdbx_strand_id
1 'polypeptide(L)'
;MSTAVTPVNVSAPILFYWNADDVNDQYYLYSHFNEVEKLAANETRAFNIKVNGGLLYGPVIPIYRKATTIISKIALTEASIYQITFSETKNSTLPPILNAIEVYKVKDFSQSETQQDEVDTITNIKNAYGVTRNWQGDPCAPENYIWEGLKCSVDGNNISRITSLDLSSSGLTGKISPSISKLTMLQYLDLSNNSLNGPLPDFLIQLHSLKVLNVRKNKLTGLVPRGLLERSKTGSLSL
;
A
#
# COMPACT_ATOMS: atom_id res chain seq x y z
N MET A 1 14.27 -15.32 -18.15
CA MET A 1 14.68 -16.18 -17.01
C MET A 1 15.84 -17.05 -17.47
N SER A 2 17.07 -16.69 -17.13
CA SER A 2 18.30 -17.43 -17.51
C SER A 2 18.96 -18.19 -16.35
N THR A 3 18.45 -18.02 -15.14
CA THR A 3 18.93 -18.65 -13.91
C THR A 3 17.78 -19.34 -13.20
N ALA A 4 18.09 -20.33 -12.36
CA ALA A 4 17.15 -21.00 -11.46
C ALA A 4 17.86 -21.36 -10.15
N VAL A 5 17.12 -21.36 -9.05
CA VAL A 5 17.61 -21.91 -7.77
C VAL A 5 17.43 -23.43 -7.78
N THR A 6 18.35 -24.12 -7.11
CA THR A 6 18.29 -25.55 -6.84
C THR A 6 18.56 -25.79 -5.35
N PRO A 7 18.07 -26.89 -4.77
CA PRO A 7 18.45 -27.30 -3.42
C PRO A 7 19.94 -27.61 -3.33
N VAL A 8 20.54 -27.32 -2.16
CA VAL A 8 21.96 -27.65 -1.88
C VAL A 8 22.19 -29.16 -1.84
N ASN A 9 21.22 -29.93 -1.33
CA ASN A 9 21.23 -31.38 -1.34
C ASN A 9 20.28 -31.88 -2.43
N VAL A 10 20.76 -32.72 -3.34
CA VAL A 10 20.02 -33.20 -4.51
C VAL A 10 18.67 -33.84 -4.20
N SER A 11 18.50 -34.45 -3.02
CA SER A 11 17.22 -35.05 -2.59
C SER A 11 16.38 -34.14 -1.70
N ALA A 12 16.86 -32.94 -1.35
CA ALA A 12 16.12 -32.00 -0.53
C ALA A 12 15.09 -31.23 -1.37
N PRO A 13 13.94 -30.86 -0.78
CA PRO A 13 13.00 -29.96 -1.44
C PRO A 13 13.53 -28.52 -1.46
N ILE A 14 13.07 -27.71 -2.42
CA ILE A 14 13.10 -26.26 -2.27
C ILE A 14 11.97 -25.89 -1.30
N LEU A 15 12.29 -25.10 -0.28
CA LEU A 15 11.38 -24.70 0.79
C LEU A 15 11.46 -23.19 0.98
N PHE A 16 10.31 -22.53 1.00
CA PHE A 16 10.18 -21.18 1.55
C PHE A 16 8.86 -21.07 2.31
N TYR A 17 8.80 -20.10 3.20
CA TYR A 17 7.61 -19.83 3.99
C TYR A 17 7.42 -18.33 4.19
N TRP A 18 6.18 -17.94 4.47
CA TRP A 18 5.85 -16.61 4.98
C TRP A 18 4.77 -16.72 6.05
N ASN A 19 4.71 -15.69 6.90
CA ASN A 19 3.65 -15.55 7.89
C ASN A 19 2.53 -14.70 7.29
N ALA A 20 1.28 -15.08 7.54
CA ALA A 20 0.13 -14.25 7.24
C ALA A 20 0.01 -13.13 8.26
N ASP A 21 -0.51 -11.96 7.84
CA ASP A 21 -0.80 -10.87 8.79
C ASP A 21 -2.09 -11.19 9.58
N ASP A 22 -3.07 -11.76 8.87
CA ASP A 22 -4.35 -12.26 9.39
C ASP A 22 -4.64 -13.65 8.80
N VAL A 23 -5.24 -14.55 9.58
CA VAL A 23 -5.59 -15.91 9.12
C VAL A 23 -6.63 -15.94 8.00
N ASN A 24 -7.41 -14.86 7.86
CA ASN A 24 -8.41 -14.68 6.80
C ASN A 24 -7.81 -14.05 5.54
N ASP A 25 -6.53 -13.67 5.56
CA ASP A 25 -5.85 -13.16 4.38
C ASP A 25 -5.85 -14.21 3.27
N GLN A 26 -6.15 -13.73 2.06
CA GLN A 26 -6.16 -14.57 0.87
C GLN A 26 -4.90 -14.32 0.06
N TYR A 27 -4.21 -15.40 -0.32
CA TYR A 27 -2.99 -15.32 -1.12
C TYR A 27 -3.10 -16.11 -2.43
N TYR A 28 -2.49 -15.60 -3.49
CA TYR A 28 -2.29 -16.30 -4.75
C TYR A 28 -0.80 -16.47 -5.03
N LEU A 29 -0.43 -17.69 -5.44
CA LEU A 29 0.94 -18.09 -5.72
C LEU A 29 1.16 -18.19 -7.22
N TYR A 30 2.21 -17.54 -7.72
CA TYR A 30 2.66 -17.62 -9.10
C TYR A 30 4.09 -18.15 -9.09
N SER A 31 4.29 -19.37 -9.58
CA SER A 31 5.60 -20.01 -9.66
C SER A 31 6.04 -20.11 -11.11
N HIS A 32 7.22 -19.60 -11.42
CA HIS A 32 7.75 -19.53 -12.77
C HIS A 32 8.89 -20.53 -12.95
N PHE A 33 8.80 -21.29 -14.04
CA PHE A 33 9.74 -22.35 -14.39
C PHE A 33 10.22 -22.19 -15.82
N ASN A 34 11.51 -22.41 -16.01
CA ASN A 34 12.17 -22.53 -17.29
C ASN A 34 13.34 -23.48 -17.08
N GLU A 35 13.37 -24.60 -17.81
CA GLU A 35 14.53 -25.49 -17.75
C GLU A 35 15.72 -24.76 -18.40
N VAL A 36 16.78 -24.58 -17.61
CA VAL A 36 17.99 -23.85 -18.00
C VAL A 36 19.09 -24.79 -18.49
N GLU A 37 18.98 -26.08 -18.16
CA GLU A 37 19.90 -27.14 -18.56
C GLU A 37 19.34 -27.96 -19.73
N LYS A 38 20.17 -28.30 -20.72
CA LYS A 38 19.75 -29.24 -21.77
C LYS A 38 19.94 -30.66 -21.25
N LEU A 39 18.85 -31.28 -20.79
CA LEU A 39 18.87 -32.61 -20.17
C LEU A 39 19.34 -33.70 -21.14
N ALA A 40 20.13 -34.64 -20.65
CA ALA A 40 20.49 -35.86 -21.38
C ALA A 40 19.27 -36.81 -21.51
N ALA A 41 19.35 -37.82 -22.39
CA ALA A 41 18.23 -38.72 -22.67
C ALA A 41 17.79 -39.57 -21.45
N ASN A 42 18.67 -39.77 -20.48
CA ASN A 42 18.41 -40.49 -19.23
C ASN A 42 18.10 -39.55 -18.05
N GLU A 43 18.12 -38.24 -18.26
CA GLU A 43 17.86 -37.25 -17.21
C GLU A 43 16.42 -36.74 -17.30
N THR A 44 15.77 -36.66 -16.15
CA THR A 44 14.41 -36.16 -16.02
C THR A 44 14.34 -35.17 -14.86
N ARG A 45 13.60 -34.08 -15.07
CA ARG A 45 13.24 -33.16 -14.00
C ARG A 45 11.73 -33.06 -13.89
N ALA A 46 11.19 -33.62 -12.82
CA ALA A 46 9.77 -33.60 -12.53
C ALA A 46 9.55 -33.46 -11.02
N PHE A 47 8.77 -32.47 -10.59
CA PHE A 47 8.54 -32.18 -9.17
C PHE A 47 7.11 -31.73 -8.89
N ASN A 48 6.70 -31.88 -7.63
CA ASN A 48 5.39 -31.46 -7.15
C ASN A 48 5.52 -30.18 -6.32
N ILE A 49 4.53 -29.30 -6.43
CA ILE A 49 4.36 -28.11 -5.60
C ILE A 49 3.34 -28.45 -4.51
N LYS A 50 3.72 -28.27 -3.24
CA LYS A 50 2.83 -28.46 -2.09
C LYS A 50 2.77 -27.21 -1.24
N VAL A 51 1.59 -26.92 -0.68
CA VAL A 51 1.35 -25.85 0.31
C VAL A 51 0.96 -26.53 1.61
N ASN A 52 1.65 -26.24 2.71
CA ASN A 52 1.36 -26.81 4.03
C ASN A 52 1.25 -28.35 4.02
N GLY A 53 2.09 -29.01 3.21
CA GLY A 53 2.09 -30.46 3.02
C GLY A 53 1.04 -31.01 2.04
N GLY A 54 0.00 -30.25 1.72
CA GLY A 54 -1.03 -30.59 0.73
C GLY A 54 -0.57 -30.34 -0.71
N LEU A 55 -0.96 -31.20 -1.66
CA LEU A 55 -0.60 -31.04 -3.07
C LEU A 55 -1.34 -29.86 -3.68
N LEU A 56 -0.59 -28.85 -4.16
CA LEU A 56 -1.15 -27.72 -4.91
C LEU A 56 -1.21 -28.03 -6.41
N TYR A 57 -0.09 -28.51 -6.96
CA TYR A 57 0.03 -28.82 -8.38
C TYR A 57 1.17 -29.80 -8.63
N GLY A 58 1.03 -30.68 -9.63
CA GLY A 58 2.12 -31.51 -10.10
C GLY A 58 1.66 -32.71 -10.94
N PRO A 59 2.60 -33.38 -11.63
CA PRO A 59 4.01 -33.02 -11.73
C PRO A 59 4.24 -31.81 -12.64
N VAL A 60 5.15 -30.93 -12.23
CA VAL A 60 5.72 -29.87 -13.09
C VAL A 60 6.91 -30.45 -13.83
N ILE A 61 6.91 -30.33 -15.16
CA ILE A 61 8.02 -30.71 -16.04
C ILE A 61 8.44 -29.47 -16.82
N PRO A 62 9.47 -28.74 -16.37
CA PRO A 62 9.94 -27.54 -17.05
C PRO A 62 10.49 -27.85 -18.45
N ILE A 63 10.23 -26.95 -19.40
CA ILE A 63 10.64 -27.13 -20.81
C ILE A 63 11.88 -26.29 -21.07
N TYR A 64 12.88 -26.87 -21.76
CA TYR A 64 14.15 -26.18 -22.03
C TYR A 64 13.92 -24.88 -22.82
N ARG A 65 14.37 -23.77 -22.23
CA ARG A 65 14.22 -22.40 -22.77
C ARG A 65 12.78 -21.97 -23.04
N LYS A 66 11.79 -22.55 -22.35
CA LYS A 66 10.39 -22.12 -22.44
C LYS A 66 9.83 -21.88 -21.04
N ALA A 67 9.42 -20.64 -20.81
CA ALA A 67 8.78 -20.23 -19.58
C ALA A 67 7.40 -20.89 -19.42
N THR A 68 7.16 -21.43 -18.23
CA THR A 68 5.88 -21.98 -17.78
C THR A 68 5.55 -21.35 -16.43
N THR A 69 4.33 -20.85 -16.27
CA THR A 69 3.86 -20.29 -15.00
C THR A 69 2.76 -21.19 -14.44
N ILE A 70 2.93 -21.62 -13.20
CA ILE A 70 1.90 -22.32 -12.45
C ILE A 70 1.29 -21.35 -11.45
N ILE A 71 -0.03 -21.23 -11.50
CA ILE A 71 -0.82 -20.30 -10.68
C ILE A 71 -1.72 -21.12 -9.75
N SER A 72 -1.81 -20.76 -8.47
CA SER A 72 -2.83 -21.30 -7.58
C SER A 72 -4.22 -20.86 -8.05
N LYS A 73 -5.06 -21.81 -8.48
CA LYS A 73 -6.40 -21.49 -8.99
C LYS A 73 -7.39 -21.06 -7.90
N ILE A 74 -7.10 -21.42 -6.66
CA ILE A 74 -7.89 -21.11 -5.48
C ILE A 74 -6.99 -20.29 -4.56
N ALA A 75 -7.57 -19.32 -3.86
CA ALA A 75 -6.88 -18.57 -2.83
C ALA A 75 -6.37 -19.50 -1.73
N LEU A 76 -5.14 -19.27 -1.28
CA LEU A 76 -4.59 -19.86 -0.08
C LEU A 76 -5.12 -19.06 1.11
N THR A 77 -5.84 -19.71 2.02
CA THR A 77 -6.54 -19.10 3.16
C THR A 77 -6.38 -19.96 4.42
N GLU A 78 -6.80 -19.43 5.57
CA GLU A 78 -6.96 -20.17 6.85
C GLU A 78 -5.65 -20.71 7.47
N ALA A 79 -4.50 -20.11 7.14
CA ALA A 79 -3.22 -20.46 7.76
C ALA A 79 -2.49 -19.22 8.25
N SER A 80 -1.86 -19.34 9.44
CA SER A 80 -0.95 -18.32 9.98
C SER A 80 0.43 -18.36 9.35
N ILE A 81 0.83 -19.53 8.85
CA ILE A 81 2.10 -19.75 8.15
C ILE A 81 1.80 -20.55 6.89
N TYR A 82 2.28 -20.07 5.76
CA TYR A 82 2.25 -20.81 4.50
C TYR A 82 3.65 -21.32 4.19
N GLN A 83 3.77 -22.63 4.10
CA GLN A 83 4.99 -23.34 3.76
C GLN A 83 4.85 -23.95 2.38
N ILE A 84 5.65 -23.49 1.42
CA ILE A 84 5.64 -24.06 0.06
C ILE A 84 6.86 -24.93 -0.13
N THR A 85 6.61 -26.12 -0.68
CA THR A 85 7.66 -27.09 -0.98
C THR A 85 7.59 -27.54 -2.43
N PHE A 86 8.75 -27.57 -3.07
CA PHE A 86 8.96 -28.15 -4.39
C PHE A 86 9.79 -29.40 -4.14
N SER A 87 9.20 -30.57 -4.36
CA SER A 87 9.85 -31.85 -4.08
C SER A 87 9.84 -32.71 -5.32
N GLU A 88 10.96 -33.36 -5.62
CA GLU A 88 11.07 -34.28 -6.75
C GLU A 88 9.99 -35.38 -6.72
N THR A 89 9.59 -35.82 -7.92
CA THR A 89 8.77 -37.03 -8.05
C THR A 89 9.66 -38.27 -7.98
N LYS A 90 9.06 -39.42 -7.71
CA LYS A 90 9.78 -40.71 -7.62
C LYS A 90 10.61 -41.06 -8.87
N ASN A 91 10.26 -40.51 -10.04
CA ASN A 91 10.90 -40.81 -11.31
C ASN A 91 11.81 -39.68 -11.81
N SER A 92 12.00 -38.62 -11.02
CA SER A 92 12.91 -37.51 -11.35
C SER A 92 14.34 -37.95 -11.04
N THR A 93 15.28 -37.69 -11.93
CA THR A 93 16.72 -37.88 -11.67
C THR A 93 17.41 -36.61 -11.21
N LEU A 94 16.76 -35.46 -11.42
CA LEU A 94 17.28 -34.15 -11.08
C LEU A 94 16.41 -33.45 -10.04
N PRO A 95 17.01 -32.61 -9.19
CA PRO A 95 16.29 -31.87 -8.16
C PRO A 95 15.28 -30.88 -8.76
N PRO A 96 14.29 -30.41 -7.98
CA PRO A 96 13.43 -29.31 -8.40
C PRO A 96 14.23 -28.04 -8.73
N ILE A 97 13.70 -27.21 -9.63
CA ILE A 97 14.22 -25.88 -9.93
C ILE A 97 13.12 -24.83 -9.74
N LEU A 98 13.53 -23.60 -9.41
CA LEU A 98 12.62 -22.45 -9.34
C LEU A 98 13.31 -21.23 -9.95
N ASN A 99 12.69 -20.59 -10.94
CA ASN A 99 13.27 -19.40 -11.58
C ASN A 99 12.80 -18.11 -10.89
N ALA A 100 11.51 -18.01 -10.58
CA ALA A 100 10.94 -16.89 -9.85
C ALA A 100 9.65 -17.32 -9.15
N ILE A 101 9.30 -16.59 -8.09
CA ILE A 101 8.04 -16.76 -7.43
C ILE A 101 7.46 -15.43 -6.95
N GLU A 102 6.15 -15.30 -7.07
CA GLU A 102 5.39 -14.14 -6.64
C GLU A 102 4.25 -14.60 -5.74
N VAL A 103 4.06 -13.89 -4.62
CA VAL A 103 2.97 -14.11 -3.67
C VAL A 103 2.15 -12.83 -3.64
N TYR A 104 0.91 -12.93 -4.10
CA TYR A 104 -0.03 -11.81 -4.10
C TYR A 104 -1.01 -11.96 -2.96
N LYS A 105 -1.12 -10.93 -2.11
CA LYS A 105 -2.18 -10.84 -1.10
C LYS A 105 -3.38 -10.10 -1.69
N VAL A 106 -4.57 -10.67 -1.57
CA VAL A 106 -5.80 -9.97 -1.94
C VAL A 106 -5.99 -8.81 -0.98
N LYS A 107 -6.24 -7.63 -1.55
CA LYS A 107 -6.70 -6.45 -0.80
C LYS A 107 -8.14 -6.22 -1.17
N ASP A 108 -9.00 -6.14 -0.16
CA ASP A 108 -10.38 -5.79 -0.36
C ASP A 108 -10.49 -4.28 -0.61
N PHE A 109 -11.05 -3.93 -1.77
CA PHE A 109 -11.36 -2.56 -2.19
C PHE A 109 -12.88 -2.34 -2.28
N SER A 110 -13.68 -3.11 -1.54
CA SER A 110 -15.14 -2.91 -1.43
C SER A 110 -15.52 -1.56 -0.81
N GLN A 111 -14.56 -0.88 -0.19
CA GLN A 111 -14.72 0.44 0.38
C GLN A 111 -14.88 1.52 -0.70
N SER A 112 -15.69 2.52 -0.41
CA SER A 112 -15.87 3.66 -1.29
C SER A 112 -14.59 4.47 -1.44
N GLU A 113 -14.29 4.84 -2.68
CA GLU A 113 -13.16 5.71 -3.01
C GLU A 113 -13.32 7.11 -2.38
N THR A 114 -12.19 7.79 -2.23
CA THR A 114 -12.15 9.19 -1.82
C THR A 114 -12.77 10.05 -2.91
N GLN A 115 -13.50 11.11 -2.53
CA GLN A 115 -14.00 12.07 -3.50
C GLN A 115 -12.86 12.62 -4.38
N GLN A 116 -12.99 12.49 -5.71
CA GLN A 116 -11.91 12.81 -6.66
C GLN A 116 -11.32 14.22 -6.49
N ASP A 117 -12.15 15.23 -6.22
CA ASP A 117 -11.67 16.60 -6.00
C ASP A 117 -10.74 16.71 -4.78
N GLU A 118 -10.95 15.89 -3.74
CA GLU A 118 -10.08 15.83 -2.56
C GLU A 118 -8.80 15.05 -2.85
N VAL A 119 -8.86 13.99 -3.68
CA VAL A 119 -7.68 13.27 -4.20
C VAL A 119 -6.76 14.23 -4.95
N ASP A 120 -7.32 14.98 -5.89
CA ASP A 120 -6.58 15.98 -6.67
C ASP A 120 -6.00 17.06 -5.75
N THR A 121 -6.75 17.45 -4.72
CA THR A 121 -6.32 18.47 -3.75
C THR A 121 -5.09 18.03 -2.97
N ILE A 122 -5.10 16.83 -2.37
CA ILE A 122 -3.93 16.36 -1.60
C ILE A 122 -2.75 16.06 -2.53
N THR A 123 -3.01 15.56 -3.74
CA THR A 123 -1.95 15.35 -4.74
C THR A 123 -1.29 16.67 -5.14
N ASN A 124 -2.07 17.74 -5.30
CA ASN A 124 -1.53 19.08 -5.54
C ASN A 124 -0.73 19.62 -4.36
N ILE A 125 -1.19 19.41 -3.12
CA ILE A 125 -0.46 19.78 -1.89
C ILE A 125 0.88 19.03 -1.82
N LYS A 126 0.86 17.72 -2.11
CA LYS A 126 2.05 16.87 -2.18
C LYS A 126 3.09 17.45 -3.12
N ASN A 127 2.66 17.78 -4.34
CA ASN A 127 3.53 18.28 -5.39
C ASN A 127 4.03 19.70 -5.08
N ALA A 128 3.16 20.57 -4.57
CA ALA A 128 3.50 21.95 -4.26
C ALA A 128 4.55 22.08 -3.16
N TYR A 129 4.51 21.21 -2.16
CA TYR A 129 5.44 21.26 -1.02
C TYR A 129 6.52 20.19 -1.04
N GLY A 130 6.50 19.26 -2.00
CA GLY A 130 7.44 18.14 -2.05
C GLY A 130 7.29 17.19 -0.86
N VAL A 131 6.05 16.96 -0.40
CA VAL A 131 5.78 16.06 0.75
C VAL A 131 6.17 14.62 0.38
N THR A 132 7.06 14.03 1.18
CA THR A 132 7.55 12.66 1.00
C THR A 132 7.04 11.77 2.14
N ARG A 133 5.93 11.08 1.87
CA ARG A 133 5.25 10.13 2.78
C ARG A 133 4.74 8.93 1.98
N ASN A 134 3.98 8.02 2.61
CA ASN A 134 3.29 6.89 1.97
C ASN A 134 2.16 7.30 0.99
N TRP A 135 2.16 8.54 0.50
CA TRP A 135 1.08 9.12 -0.30
C TRP A 135 1.09 8.57 -1.74
N GLN A 136 0.55 7.38 -1.94
CA GLN A 136 0.37 6.72 -3.23
C GLN A 136 -1.01 6.04 -3.30
N GLY A 137 -1.69 6.11 -4.44
CA GLY A 137 -3.03 5.53 -4.61
C GLY A 137 -4.17 6.43 -4.14
N ASP A 138 -5.22 5.84 -3.59
CA ASP A 138 -6.33 6.57 -2.98
C ASP A 138 -5.93 7.03 -1.55
N PRO A 139 -6.24 8.28 -1.14
CA PRO A 139 -5.82 8.81 0.16
C PRO A 139 -6.49 8.16 1.39
N CYS A 140 -7.70 7.63 1.22
CA CYS A 140 -8.53 7.14 2.33
C CYS A 140 -8.86 5.64 2.25
N ALA A 141 -8.77 5.03 1.08
CA ALA A 141 -9.13 3.64 0.84
C ALA A 141 -7.92 2.83 0.31
N PRO A 142 -7.68 1.62 0.83
CA PRO A 142 -8.39 0.99 1.95
C PRO A 142 -8.07 1.67 3.30
N GLU A 143 -8.99 1.60 4.27
CA GLU A 143 -8.84 2.21 5.61
C GLU A 143 -7.54 1.80 6.33
N ASN A 144 -7.08 0.57 6.11
CA ASN A 144 -5.82 0.06 6.68
C ASN A 144 -4.55 0.68 6.04
N TYR A 145 -4.71 1.46 4.97
CA TYR A 145 -3.63 2.06 4.17
C TYR A 145 -3.83 3.55 3.93
N ILE A 146 -4.63 4.22 4.78
CA ILE A 146 -4.81 5.67 4.76
C ILE A 146 -3.44 6.36 4.73
N TRP A 147 -3.35 7.41 3.93
CA TRP A 147 -2.14 8.22 3.82
C TRP A 147 -1.76 8.82 5.18
N GLU A 148 -0.47 8.77 5.49
CA GLU A 148 0.11 9.25 6.74
C GLU A 148 -0.23 10.73 6.95
N GLY A 149 -0.81 11.02 8.12
CA GLY A 149 -1.30 12.34 8.50
C GLY A 149 -2.72 12.65 8.04
N LEU A 150 -3.38 11.75 7.29
CA LEU A 150 -4.79 11.88 6.99
C LEU A 150 -5.65 11.10 7.99
N LYS A 151 -6.86 11.60 8.20
CA LYS A 151 -7.99 10.79 8.68
C LYS A 151 -9.19 11.06 7.78
N CYS A 152 -9.94 10.02 7.49
CA CYS A 152 -11.07 10.08 6.61
C CYS A 152 -12.34 9.59 7.32
N SER A 153 -13.49 10.04 6.83
CA SER A 153 -14.80 9.58 7.27
C SER A 153 -15.68 9.42 6.05
N VAL A 154 -16.51 8.38 6.07
CA VAL A 154 -17.56 8.20 5.07
C VAL A 154 -18.69 9.19 5.36
N ASP A 155 -19.17 9.89 4.32
CA ASP A 155 -20.29 10.81 4.42
C ASP A 155 -21.66 10.13 4.22
N GLY A 156 -22.74 10.91 4.29
CA GLY A 156 -24.11 10.37 4.14
C GLY A 156 -24.43 9.77 2.77
N ASN A 157 -23.57 9.97 1.76
CA ASN A 157 -23.70 9.41 0.41
C ASN A 157 -22.77 8.20 0.20
N ASN A 158 -22.19 7.67 1.28
CA ASN A 158 -21.22 6.59 1.24
C ASN A 158 -19.96 6.96 0.44
N ILE A 159 -19.48 8.21 0.52
CA ILE A 159 -18.22 8.67 -0.11
C ILE A 159 -17.19 8.96 0.98
N SER A 160 -15.94 8.54 0.78
CA SER A 160 -14.87 8.83 1.74
C SER A 160 -14.38 10.28 1.60
N ARG A 161 -14.33 11.00 2.73
CA ARG A 161 -13.99 12.43 2.81
C ARG A 161 -12.87 12.66 3.83
N ILE A 162 -11.95 13.56 3.52
CA ILE A 162 -10.82 13.92 4.38
C ILE A 162 -11.32 14.85 5.49
N THR A 163 -11.15 14.40 6.74
CA THR A 163 -11.57 15.13 7.93
C THR A 163 -10.39 15.63 8.76
N SER A 164 -9.20 15.08 8.56
CA SER A 164 -7.97 15.53 9.22
C SER A 164 -6.81 15.58 8.23
N LEU A 165 -6.03 16.65 8.28
CA LEU A 165 -4.78 16.82 7.55
C LEU A 165 -3.69 17.31 8.51
N ASP A 166 -2.76 16.42 8.84
CA ASP A 166 -1.56 16.71 9.62
C ASP A 166 -0.34 16.78 8.70
N LEU A 167 0.14 17.99 8.47
CA LEU A 167 1.39 18.30 7.77
C LEU A 167 2.40 18.95 8.72
N SER A 168 2.28 18.70 10.02
CA SER A 168 3.24 19.19 10.99
C SER A 168 4.64 18.64 10.68
N SER A 169 5.67 19.42 10.98
CA SER A 169 7.08 19.00 10.84
C SER A 169 7.46 18.44 9.46
N SER A 170 6.81 18.90 8.39
CA SER A 170 6.96 18.35 7.03
C SER A 170 7.88 19.17 6.13
N GLY A 171 8.62 20.11 6.72
CA GLY A 171 9.54 20.98 5.99
C GLY A 171 8.86 21.92 5.00
N LEU A 172 7.56 22.21 5.17
CA LEU A 172 6.81 23.03 4.22
C LEU A 172 7.40 24.44 4.15
N THR A 173 7.49 25.01 2.94
CA THR A 173 7.97 26.38 2.69
C THR A 173 6.98 27.15 1.81
N GLY A 174 7.12 28.48 1.73
CA GLY A 174 6.21 29.32 0.95
C GLY A 174 4.89 29.63 1.68
N LYS A 175 3.85 29.97 0.92
CA LYS A 175 2.53 30.34 1.48
C LYS A 175 1.66 29.11 1.70
N ILE A 176 0.63 29.24 2.56
CA ILE A 176 -0.42 28.22 2.70
C ILE A 176 -1.22 28.12 1.39
N SER A 177 -1.30 26.91 0.83
CA SER A 177 -1.91 26.65 -0.48
C SER A 177 -3.43 26.86 -0.45
N PRO A 178 -4.00 27.65 -1.40
CA PRO A 178 -5.45 27.80 -1.54
C PRO A 178 -6.19 26.50 -1.78
N SER A 179 -5.53 25.45 -2.32
CA SER A 179 -6.15 24.15 -2.59
C SER A 179 -6.79 23.53 -1.35
N ILE A 180 -6.28 23.85 -0.14
CA ILE A 180 -6.85 23.38 1.14
C ILE A 180 -8.34 23.76 1.27
N SER A 181 -8.81 24.84 0.63
CA SER A 181 -10.22 25.26 0.67
C SER A 181 -11.19 24.21 0.09
N LYS A 182 -10.70 23.27 -0.72
CA LYS A 182 -11.51 22.19 -1.32
C LYS A 182 -11.86 21.07 -0.34
N LEU A 183 -11.12 20.95 0.78
CA LEU A 183 -11.38 19.94 1.81
C LEU A 183 -12.52 20.40 2.73
N THR A 184 -13.75 20.45 2.22
CA THR A 184 -14.89 21.11 2.91
C THR A 184 -15.34 20.40 4.19
N MET A 185 -15.00 19.11 4.32
CA MET A 185 -15.26 18.30 5.52
C MET A 185 -14.10 18.32 6.53
N LEU A 186 -13.05 19.09 6.27
CA LEU A 186 -11.86 19.15 7.12
C LEU A 186 -12.21 19.73 8.50
N GLN A 187 -11.92 18.95 9.55
CA GLN A 187 -12.15 19.29 10.95
C GLN A 187 -10.85 19.62 11.69
N TYR A 188 -9.73 19.04 11.25
CA TYR A 188 -8.42 19.22 11.86
C TYR A 188 -7.38 19.54 10.80
N LEU A 189 -6.69 20.67 10.96
CA LEU A 189 -5.57 21.08 10.12
C LEU A 189 -4.37 21.44 10.99
N ASP A 190 -3.32 20.63 10.91
CA ASP A 190 -2.04 20.94 11.56
C ASP A 190 -0.97 21.24 10.50
N LEU A 191 -0.48 22.48 10.50
CA LEU A 191 0.60 22.99 9.67
C LEU A 191 1.80 23.41 10.52
N SER A 192 1.83 23.01 11.79
CA SER A 192 2.80 23.50 12.76
C SER A 192 4.23 22.99 12.51
N ASN A 193 5.21 23.70 13.04
CA ASN A 193 6.62 23.33 12.93
C ASN A 193 7.10 23.22 11.47
N ASN A 194 6.78 24.22 10.66
CA ASN A 194 7.19 24.34 9.27
C ASN A 194 7.87 25.71 9.03
N SER A 195 8.21 26.01 7.77
CA SER A 195 8.76 27.29 7.33
C SER A 195 7.78 28.08 6.44
N LEU A 196 6.48 27.93 6.68
CA LEU A 196 5.44 28.66 5.96
C LEU A 196 5.52 30.16 6.26
N ASN A 197 5.24 31.00 5.26
CA ASN A 197 5.34 32.46 5.32
C ASN A 197 4.12 33.15 4.71
N GLY A 198 4.07 34.48 4.85
CA GLY A 198 2.94 35.30 4.41
C GLY A 198 1.76 35.27 5.41
N PRO A 199 0.61 35.87 5.04
CA PRO A 199 -0.56 35.94 5.91
C PRO A 199 -1.34 34.64 5.98
N LEU A 200 -2.10 34.48 7.06
CA LEU A 200 -3.17 33.48 7.13
C LEU A 200 -4.25 33.83 6.08
N PRO A 201 -4.57 32.92 5.15
CA PRO A 201 -5.47 33.22 4.06
C PRO A 201 -6.95 33.16 4.50
N ASP A 202 -7.78 34.04 3.93
CA ASP A 202 -9.20 34.16 4.28
C ASP A 202 -10.04 32.94 3.90
N PHE A 203 -9.59 32.09 2.96
CA PHE A 203 -10.31 30.86 2.60
C PHE A 203 -10.47 29.92 3.81
N LEU A 204 -9.61 30.00 4.83
CA LEU A 204 -9.72 29.21 6.06
C LEU A 204 -11.04 29.51 6.80
N ILE A 205 -11.64 30.67 6.57
CA ILE A 205 -12.96 31.03 7.11
C ILE A 205 -14.07 30.16 6.50
N GLN A 206 -13.92 29.78 5.22
CA GLN A 206 -14.90 28.99 4.46
C GLN A 206 -14.90 27.50 4.85
N LEU A 207 -13.88 27.04 5.58
CA LEU A 207 -13.84 25.69 6.15
C LEU A 207 -14.72 25.64 7.40
N HIS A 208 -16.04 25.60 7.19
CA HIS A 208 -17.05 25.64 8.24
C HIS A 208 -16.95 24.46 9.22
N SER A 209 -16.47 23.30 8.73
CA SER A 209 -16.25 22.09 9.53
C SER A 209 -15.01 22.16 10.43
N LEU A 210 -14.10 23.12 10.20
CA LEU A 210 -12.80 23.18 10.87
C LEU A 210 -12.95 23.50 12.36
N LYS A 211 -12.46 22.60 13.21
CA LYS A 211 -12.50 22.73 14.68
C LYS A 211 -11.13 23.03 15.26
N VAL A 212 -10.07 22.64 14.58
CA VAL A 212 -8.69 22.87 15.03
C VAL A 212 -7.85 23.35 13.85
N LEU A 213 -7.18 24.47 14.03
CA LEU A 213 -6.18 25.02 13.13
C LEU A 213 -4.89 25.27 13.91
N ASN A 214 -3.87 24.44 13.72
CA ASN A 214 -2.57 24.64 14.35
C ASN A 214 -1.55 25.15 13.32
N VAL A 215 -1.11 26.39 13.48
CA VAL A 215 -0.12 27.03 12.59
C VAL A 215 1.15 27.46 13.34
N ARG A 216 1.32 26.99 14.57
CA ARG A 216 2.44 27.38 15.46
C ARG A 216 3.78 27.01 14.85
N LYS A 217 4.84 27.73 15.26
CA LYS A 217 6.22 27.49 14.78
C LYS A 217 6.31 27.56 13.24
N ASN A 218 5.89 28.70 12.68
CA ASN A 218 6.05 29.08 11.27
C ASN A 218 6.57 30.52 11.19
N LYS A 219 6.78 31.03 9.96
CA LYS A 219 7.20 32.41 9.65
C LYS A 219 6.04 33.24 9.11
N LEU A 220 4.82 32.97 9.58
CA LEU A 220 3.60 33.67 9.16
C LEU A 220 3.63 35.14 9.64
N THR A 221 3.04 36.03 8.86
CA THR A 221 3.05 37.49 9.06
C THR A 221 1.65 38.07 8.95
N GLY A 222 1.44 39.32 9.36
CA GLY A 222 0.14 39.97 9.21
C GLY A 222 -0.87 39.59 10.29
N LEU A 223 -2.13 40.00 10.10
CA LEU A 223 -3.18 39.83 11.10
C LEU A 223 -3.91 38.49 10.92
N VAL A 224 -4.42 37.93 12.01
CA VAL A 224 -5.36 36.81 11.96
C VAL A 224 -6.67 37.31 11.34
N PRO A 225 -7.20 36.65 10.29
CA PRO A 225 -8.50 37.01 9.71
C PRO A 225 -9.60 37.10 10.76
N ARG A 226 -10.39 38.18 10.72
CA ARG A 226 -11.45 38.45 11.72
C ARG A 226 -12.41 37.27 11.88
N GLY A 227 -12.76 36.59 10.78
CA GLY A 227 -13.64 35.41 10.82
C GLY A 227 -13.08 34.26 11.66
N LEU A 228 -11.76 34.04 11.65
CA LEU A 228 -11.12 33.02 12.48
C LEU A 228 -11.10 33.43 13.96
N LEU A 229 -10.85 34.71 14.25
CA LEU A 229 -10.91 35.24 15.61
C LEU A 229 -12.31 35.11 16.21
N GLU A 230 -13.36 35.45 15.46
CA GLU A 230 -14.74 35.30 15.94
C GLU A 230 -15.09 33.82 16.18
N ARG A 231 -14.68 32.90 15.30
CA ARG A 231 -14.86 31.47 15.52
C ARG A 231 -14.12 30.96 16.76
N SER A 232 -12.94 31.50 17.04
CA SER A 232 -12.19 31.19 18.25
C SER A 232 -12.86 31.71 19.51
N LYS A 233 -13.37 32.95 19.50
CA LYS A 233 -14.14 33.52 20.62
C LYS A 233 -15.41 32.73 20.94
N THR A 234 -16.09 32.20 19.92
CA THR A 234 -17.31 31.38 20.11
C THR A 234 -17.01 29.93 20.47
N GLY A 235 -15.74 29.52 20.54
CA GLY A 235 -15.33 28.15 20.83
C GLY A 235 -15.53 27.16 19.67
N SER A 236 -15.96 27.63 18.49
CA SER A 236 -16.15 26.79 17.30
C SER A 236 -14.84 26.41 16.59
N LEU A 237 -13.74 27.14 16.87
CA LEU A 237 -12.41 26.88 16.33
C LEU A 237 -11.33 27.04 17.42
N SER A 238 -10.50 26.03 17.61
CA SER A 238 -9.24 26.13 18.34
C SER A 238 -8.14 26.59 17.38
N LEU A 239 -7.46 27.69 17.74
CA LEU A 239 -6.38 28.33 16.99
C LEU A 239 -5.07 28.33 17.77
#